data_AF-A0AA51BHZ5-F1
#
_entry.id   AF-A0AA51BHZ5-F1
#
_cell.length_a   1.000
_cell.length_b   1.000
_cell.length_c   1.000
_cell.angle_alpha   90.00
_cell.angle_beta   90.00
_cell.angle_gamma   90.00
#
_symmetry.space_group_name_H-M   'P 1'
#
loop_
_entity.id
_entity.type
_entity.pdbx_description
1 polymer ?
#
loop_
_entity_poly.entity_id
_entity_poly.type
_entity_poly.pdbx_seq_one_letter_code
_entity_poly.pdbx_strand_id
1 'polypeptide(L)' 'SKVNLEAMELDRQFHDGVFLVLLMGLLEGFFVPLYDFYLTPHNFDQKVHNVAMAFELMQDVGLAKPKARPEG' A
#
# COMPACT_ATOMS: atom_id res chain seq x y z
N SER A 1 -8.73 20.59 -9.18
CA SER A 1 -9.16 19.40 -9.95
C SER A 1 -9.64 18.34 -8.98
N LYS A 2 -10.91 17.98 -9.06
CA LYS A 2 -11.50 16.95 -8.19
C LYS A 2 -11.05 15.61 -8.77
N VAL A 3 -10.10 14.95 -8.11
CA VAL A 3 -9.65 13.62 -8.54
C VAL A 3 -10.79 12.67 -8.17
N ASN A 4 -11.73 12.47 -9.10
CA ASN A 4 -12.68 11.37 -9.04
C ASN A 4 -11.88 10.10 -9.35
N LEU A 5 -11.26 9.49 -8.34
CA LEU A 5 -10.81 8.11 -8.45
C LEU A 5 -12.07 7.25 -8.54
N GLU A 6 -12.42 6.82 -9.74
CA GLU A 6 -13.49 5.83 -9.93
C GLU A 6 -13.07 4.56 -9.17
N ALA A 7 -13.90 4.14 -8.21
CA ALA A 7 -13.58 3.07 -7.25
C ALA A 7 -13.14 1.73 -7.91
N MET A 8 -13.52 1.50 -9.17
CA MET A 8 -13.12 0.33 -9.94
C MET A 8 -11.63 0.31 -10.30
N GLU A 9 -10.99 1.48 -10.37
CA GLU A 9 -9.56 1.58 -10.67
C GLU A 9 -8.70 1.51 -9.40
N LEU A 10 -9.25 1.91 -8.25
CA LEU A 10 -8.60 1.75 -6.95
C LEU A 10 -8.28 0.27 -6.68
N ASP A 11 -9.24 -0.65 -6.78
CA ASP A 11 -8.98 -2.07 -6.51
C ASP A 11 -7.84 -2.61 -7.38
N ARG A 12 -7.77 -2.20 -8.65
CA ARG A 12 -6.68 -2.59 -9.56
C ARG A 12 -5.36 -1.88 -9.28
N GLN A 13 -5.39 -0.63 -8.85
CA GLN A 13 -4.18 0.13 -8.54
C GLN A 13 -3.54 -0.37 -7.23
N PHE A 14 -4.33 -0.70 -6.22
CA PHE A 14 -3.80 -1.10 -4.91
C PHE A 14 -3.51 -2.60 -4.78
N HIS A 15 -3.86 -3.42 -5.78
CA HIS A 15 -3.78 -4.89 -5.72
C HIS A 15 -2.38 -5.48 -5.50
N ASP A 16 -1.33 -4.72 -5.79
CA ASP A 16 0.06 -5.18 -5.68
C ASP A 16 0.83 -4.49 -4.53
N GLY A 17 0.12 -3.67 -3.74
CA GLY A 17 0.63 -2.98 -2.56
C GLY A 17 1.56 -1.80 -2.84
N VAL A 18 2.03 -1.58 -4.09
CA VAL A 18 3.00 -0.52 -4.41
C VAL A 18 2.39 0.85 -4.15
N PHE A 19 1.22 1.13 -4.73
CA PHE A 19 0.55 2.40 -4.52
C PHE A 19 0.05 2.56 -3.08
N LEU A 20 -0.17 1.46 -2.34
CA LEU A 20 -0.56 1.52 -0.94
C LEU A 20 0.60 2.03 -0.06
N VAL A 21 1.81 1.50 -0.26
CA VAL A 21 3.03 1.94 0.43
C VAL A 21 3.34 3.40 0.10
N LEU A 22 3.25 3.78 -1.18
CA LEU A 22 3.48 5.16 -1.60
C LEU A 22 2.43 6.13 -1.04
N LEU A 23 1.16 5.72 -1.01
CA LEU A 23 0.09 6.52 -0.42
C LEU A 23 0.33 6.79 1.07
N MET A 24 0.77 5.79 1.83
CA MET A 24 1.11 5.96 3.24
C MET A 24 2.20 7.01 3.44
N GLY A 25 3.29 6.94 2.67
CA GLY A 25 4.36 7.94 2.73
C GLY A 25 3.87 9.35 2.37
N LEU A 26 3.03 9.48 1.33
CA LEU A 26 2.46 10.77 0.91
C LEU A 26 1.54 11.39 1.96
N LEU A 27 0.70 10.59 2.63
CA LEU A 27 -0.23 11.07 3.65
C LEU A 27 0.50 11.59 4.90
N GLU A 28 1.57 10.90 5.29
CA GLU A 28 2.32 11.18 6.52
C GLU A 28 3.55 12.08 6.27
N GLY A 29 3.84 12.41 5.02
CA GLY A 29 4.90 13.34 4.63
C GLY A 29 6.31 12.74 4.71
N PHE A 30 6.46 11.42 4.57
CA PHE A 30 7.75 10.73 4.54
C PHE A 30 7.96 9.93 3.25
N PHE A 31 9.22 9.62 2.97
CA PHE A 31 9.60 8.73 1.88
C PHE A 31 9.82 7.32 2.40
N VAL A 32 9.21 6.32 1.75
CA VAL A 32 9.50 4.90 1.99
C VAL A 32 10.69 4.50 1.11
N PRO A 33 11.77 3.94 1.66
CA PRO A 33 12.90 3.48 0.87
C PRO A 33 12.50 2.42 -0.17
N LEU A 34 12.95 2.59 -1.41
CA LEU A 34 12.59 1.69 -2.53
C LEU A 34 13.13 0.27 -2.39
N TYR A 35 14.06 0.02 -1.46
CA TYR A 35 14.60 -1.31 -1.18
C TYR A 35 13.78 -2.08 -0.14
N ASP A 36 12.85 -1.42 0.57
CA ASP A 36 12.02 -2.06 1.60
C ASP A 36 10.78 -2.75 1.02
N PHE A 37 10.43 -2.48 -0.24
CA PHE A 37 9.29 -3.07 -0.94
C PHE A 37 9.59 -3.32 -2.42
N TYR A 38 8.75 -4.11 -3.07
CA TYR A 38 8.91 -4.46 -4.48
C TYR A 38 8.18 -3.45 -5.37
N LEU A 39 8.90 -2.63 -6.13
CA LEU A 39 8.32 -1.69 -7.11
C LEU A 39 7.60 -2.40 -8.28
N THR A 40 8.04 -3.60 -8.63
CA THR A 40 7.45 -4.44 -9.68
C THR A 40 7.27 -5.86 -9.14
N PRO A 41 6.24 -6.12 -8.30
CA PRO A 41 6.04 -7.43 -7.71
C PRO A 41 5.58 -8.44 -8.77
N HIS A 42 6.31 -9.55 -8.90
CA HIS A 42 6.13 -10.58 -9.91
C HIS A 42 5.41 -11.82 -9.40
N ASN A 43 5.41 -12.05 -8.08
CA ASN A 43 4.77 -13.21 -7.46
C ASN A 43 3.85 -12.79 -6.30
N PHE A 44 3.04 -13.73 -5.82
CA PHE A 44 2.08 -13.49 -4.74
C PHE A 44 2.77 -13.03 -3.46
N ASP A 45 3.87 -13.67 -3.06
CA ASP A 45 4.61 -13.34 -1.84
C ASP A 45 5.13 -11.89 -1.84
N GLN A 46 5.58 -11.39 -3.00
CA GLN A 46 6.03 -9.99 -3.15
C GLN A 46 4.87 -9.00 -3.01
N LYS A 47 3.68 -9.33 -3.50
CA LYS A 47 2.48 -8.49 -3.31
C LYS A 47 2.05 -8.48 -1.85
N VAL A 48 2.02 -9.65 -1.22
CA VAL A 48 1.71 -9.81 0.21
C VAL A 48 2.70 -9.01 1.06
N HIS A 49 4.00 -9.06 0.75
CA HIS A 49 5.03 -8.25 1.40
C HIS A 49 4.73 -6.76 1.34
N ASN A 50 4.43 -6.22 0.15
CA ASN A 50 4.11 -4.80 -0.01
C ASN A 50 2.87 -4.39 0.79
N VAL A 51 1.81 -5.20 0.77
CA VAL A 51 0.57 -4.92 1.52
C VAL A 51 0.81 -5.00 3.03
N ALA A 52 1.58 -6.00 3.50
CA ALA A 52 1.96 -6.13 4.90
C ALA A 52 2.76 -4.91 5.39
N MET A 53 3.75 -4.47 4.61
CA MET A 53 4.54 -3.28 4.92
C MET A 53 3.65 -2.03 5.03
N ALA A 54 2.71 -1.83 4.11
CA ALA A 54 1.79 -0.71 4.20
C ALA A 54 0.92 -0.76 5.47
N PHE A 55 0.52 -1.95 5.92
CA PHE A 55 -0.24 -2.12 7.17
C PHE A 55 0.60 -1.88 8.42
N GLU A 56 1.91 -2.14 8.37
CA GLU A 56 2.85 -1.76 9.42
C GLU A 56 2.99 -0.24 9.49
N LEU A 57 3.21 0.42 8.34
CA LEU A 57 3.27 1.89 8.26
C LEU A 57 1.99 2.54 8.81
N MET A 58 0.81 1.98 8.51
CA MET A 58 -0.45 2.44 9.08
C MET A 58 -0.48 2.35 10.61
N GLN A 59 0.03 1.26 11.19
CA GLN A 59 0.07 1.08 12.64
C GLN A 59 1.06 2.04 13.30
N ASP A 60 2.22 2.27 12.68
CA ASP A 60 3.25 3.16 13.20
C ASP A 60 2.79 4.62 13.29
N VAL A 61 1.88 5.04 12.39
CA VAL A 61 1.26 6.38 12.43
C VAL A 61 -0.03 6.44 13.24
N GLY A 62 -0.38 5.34 13.93
CA GLY A 62 -1.51 5.28 14.85
C GLY A 62 -2.88 5.03 14.18
N LEU A 63 -2.90 4.61 12.91
CA LEU A 63 -4.14 4.15 12.28
C LEU A 63 -4.53 2.76 12.82
N ALA A 64 -5.83 2.53 12.93
CA ALA A 64 -6.35 1.24 13.35
C ALA A 64 -5.92 0.15 12.36
N LYS A 65 -5.48 -1.00 12.90
CA LYS A 65 -5.07 -2.14 12.08
C LYS A 65 -6.15 -2.48 11.06
N PRO A 66 -5.82 -2.56 9.76
CA PRO A 66 -6.78 -2.89 8.73
C PRO A 66 -7.47 -4.23 9.02
N LYS A 67 -8.79 -4.30 8.75
CA LYS A 67 -9.55 -5.56 8.82
C LYS A 67 -9.27 -6.47 7.61
N ALA A 68 -8.68 -5.90 6.55
CA ALA A 68 -8.23 -6.63 5.38
C ALA A 68 -7.03 -7.50 5.72
N ARG A 69 -6.92 -8.65 5.05
CA ARG A 69 -5.79 -9.57 5.16
C ARG A 69 -4.87 -9.37 3.97
N PRO A 70 -3.54 -9.29 4.15
CA PRO A 70 -2.59 -9.15 3.04
C PRO A 70 -2.72 -10.26 1.99
N GLU A 71 -3.16 -11.46 2.40
CA GLU A 71 -3.37 -12.63 1.55
C GLU A 71 -4.75 -12.73 0.86
N GLY A 72 -5.64 -11.76 1.13
CA GLY A 72 -7.06 -11.80 0.79
C GLY A 72 -7.41 -11.57 -0.68
#